data_AF-A0A1B6KBQ3-F1
#
_entry.id   AF-A0A1B6KBQ3-F1
#
_cell.length_a   1.000
_cell.length_b   1.000
_cell.length_c   1.000
_cell.angle_alpha   90.00
_cell.angle_beta   90.00
_cell.angle_gamma   90.00
#
_symmetry.space_group_name_H-M   'P 1'
#
loop_
_entity.id
_entity.type
_entity.pdbx_description
1 polymer ?
#
loop_
_entity_poly.entity_id
_entity_poly.type
_entity_poly.pdbx_seq_one_letter_code
_entity_poly.pdbx_strand_id
1 'polypeptide(L)'
;GSTDVDTVPQEFLLGAPRIMNRSIWLAQPPTGKLDPNSLPVGRVIVSHTATEEVLTFAQCCHLVRNIQMVHIQARRWFDISYNFLIGGDGSVYFGRGWDWVGAHTKGN
;
A
#
# COMPACT_ATOMS: atom_id res chain seq x y z
N GLY A 1 14.61 -25.49 -3.25
CA GLY A 1 14.81 -24.28 -4.06
C GLY A 1 14.57 -23.10 -3.16
N SER A 2 15.65 -22.40 -2.82
CA SER A 2 15.73 -21.38 -1.77
C SER A 2 14.76 -20.23 -2.02
N THR A 3 13.93 -19.89 -1.03
CA THR A 3 13.15 -18.65 -1.00
C THR A 3 14.06 -17.52 -0.56
N ASP A 4 14.11 -16.44 -1.34
CA ASP A 4 14.98 -15.25 -1.25
C ASP A 4 14.82 -14.37 0.02
N VAL A 5 14.62 -14.99 1.19
CA VAL A 5 14.49 -14.29 2.48
C VAL A 5 15.78 -14.36 3.31
N ASP A 6 16.65 -15.32 3.02
CA ASP A 6 17.86 -15.61 3.82
C ASP A 6 19.10 -14.80 3.40
N THR A 7 19.01 -13.94 2.36
CA THR A 7 20.18 -13.22 1.80
C THR A 7 20.22 -11.74 2.16
N VAL A 8 19.23 -11.23 2.91
CA VAL A 8 19.25 -9.82 3.36
C VAL A 8 20.08 -9.73 4.64
N PRO A 9 21.19 -8.96 4.65
CA PRO A 9 21.98 -8.75 5.86
C PRO A 9 21.07 -8.24 6.99
N GLN A 10 21.22 -8.82 8.18
CA GLN A 10 20.33 -8.56 9.32
C GLN A 10 20.36 -7.08 9.77
N GLU A 11 21.43 -6.36 9.43
CA GLU A 11 21.59 -4.91 9.59
C GLU A 11 20.70 -4.07 8.66
N PHE A 12 20.28 -4.59 7.51
CA PHE A 12 19.24 -3.99 6.68
C PHE A 12 17.84 -4.17 7.30
N LEU A 13 17.62 -5.23 8.10
CA LEU A 13 16.34 -5.48 8.77
C LEU A 13 16.12 -4.55 9.98
N LEU A 14 17.18 -4.04 10.61
CA LEU A 14 17.09 -3.07 11.71
C LEU A 14 16.64 -1.67 11.23
N GLY A 15 16.86 -1.34 9.96
CA GLY A 15 16.38 -0.10 9.32
C GLY A 15 15.24 -0.31 8.33
N ALA A 16 14.81 -1.55 8.10
CA ALA A 16 13.72 -1.86 7.18
C ALA A 16 12.38 -1.39 7.78
N PRO A 17 11.55 -0.68 7.00
CA PRO A 17 10.24 -0.29 7.48
C PRO A 17 9.38 -1.55 7.70
N ARG A 18 8.55 -1.53 8.75
CA ARG A 18 7.63 -2.64 9.01
C ARG A 18 6.62 -2.74 7.87
N ILE A 19 6.57 -3.89 7.22
CA ILE A 19 5.66 -4.13 6.09
C ILE A 19 4.34 -4.70 6.61
N MET A 20 3.26 -3.96 6.37
CA MET A 20 1.90 -4.32 6.74
C MET A 20 1.15 -4.84 5.52
N ASN A 21 1.03 -6.16 5.44
CA ASN A 21 0.25 -6.83 4.41
C ASN A 21 -1.25 -6.47 4.49
N ARG A 22 -1.97 -6.67 3.39
CA ARG A 22 -3.42 -6.40 3.28
C ARG A 22 -4.26 -7.05 4.38
N SER A 23 -3.88 -8.25 4.80
CA SER A 23 -4.56 -8.97 5.89
C SER A 23 -4.41 -8.27 7.25
N ILE A 24 -3.29 -7.59 7.50
CA ILE A 24 -2.99 -6.95 8.78
C ILE A 24 -3.92 -5.77 9.05
N TRP A 25 -4.20 -4.96 8.03
CA TRP A 25 -5.11 -3.81 8.15
C TRP A 25 -6.55 -4.13 7.73
N LEU A 26 -6.88 -5.42 7.55
CA LEU A 26 -8.22 -5.92 7.19
C LEU A 26 -8.75 -5.32 5.88
N ALA A 27 -7.90 -5.29 4.86
CA ALA A 27 -8.27 -4.85 3.52
C ALA A 27 -9.41 -5.70 2.95
N GLN A 28 -10.39 -5.04 2.34
CA GLN A 28 -11.34 -5.75 1.48
C GLN A 28 -10.67 -6.17 0.16
N PRO A 29 -11.10 -7.27 -0.46
CA PRO A 29 -10.61 -7.65 -1.79
C PRO A 29 -11.00 -6.59 -2.83
N PRO A 30 -10.23 -6.45 -3.92
CA PRO A 30 -10.63 -5.60 -5.04
C PRO A 30 -12.02 -5.98 -5.56
N THR A 31 -12.85 -5.00 -5.87
CA THR A 31 -14.22 -5.21 -6.38
C THR A 31 -14.28 -5.44 -7.89
N GLY A 32 -13.15 -5.36 -8.58
CA GLY A 32 -13.06 -5.56 -10.02
C GLY A 32 -11.65 -5.95 -10.47
N LYS A 33 -11.49 -6.16 -11.77
CA LYS A 33 -10.19 -6.52 -12.38
C LYS A 33 -9.28 -5.29 -12.35
N LEU A 34 -8.10 -5.44 -11.74
CA LEU A 34 -7.04 -4.45 -11.78
C LEU A 34 -6.19 -4.66 -13.04
N ASP A 35 -5.61 -3.58 -13.56
CA ASP A 35 -4.69 -3.66 -14.69
C ASP A 35 -3.29 -4.06 -14.20
N PRO A 36 -2.64 -5.04 -14.84
CA PRO A 36 -1.31 -5.48 -14.45
C PRO A 36 -0.28 -4.38 -14.72
N ASN A 37 0.70 -4.27 -13.84
CA ASN A 37 1.78 -3.31 -13.94
C ASN A 37 2.96 -3.91 -14.72
N SER A 38 3.58 -3.14 -15.61
CA SER A 38 4.79 -3.58 -16.33
C SER A 38 6.03 -3.40 -15.46
N LEU A 39 6.64 -4.50 -15.04
CA LEU A 39 7.88 -4.49 -14.26
C LEU A 39 9.11 -4.63 -15.19
N PRO A 40 10.25 -3.98 -14.88
CA PRO A 40 10.48 -3.08 -13.75
C PRO A 40 9.82 -1.71 -13.96
N VAL A 41 9.26 -1.14 -12.89
CA VAL A 41 8.68 0.21 -12.91
C VAL A 41 9.78 1.27 -13.03
N GLY A 42 9.67 2.15 -14.03
CA GLY A 42 10.62 3.25 -14.25
C GLY A 42 10.29 4.55 -13.50
N ARG A 43 9.16 4.63 -12.77
CA ARG A 43 8.69 5.84 -12.10
C ARG A 43 8.03 5.53 -10.75
N VAL A 44 8.35 6.33 -9.74
CA VAL A 44 7.66 6.36 -8.43
C VAL A 44 7.02 7.73 -8.26
N ILE A 45 5.74 7.75 -7.91
CA ILE A 45 4.99 8.98 -7.63
C ILE A 45 4.67 9.01 -6.14
N VAL A 46 5.11 10.07 -5.47
CA VAL A 46 4.84 10.29 -4.04
C VAL A 46 3.68 11.28 -3.92
N SER A 47 2.69 10.94 -3.10
CA SER A 47 1.51 11.78 -2.85
C SER A 47 1.11 11.68 -1.39
N HIS A 48 0.57 12.78 -0.84
CA HIS A 48 -0.02 12.78 0.49
C HIS A 48 -1.49 12.33 0.43
N THR A 49 -1.98 11.71 1.49
CA THR A 49 -3.37 11.24 1.59
C THR A 49 -4.38 12.35 1.94
N ALA A 50 -3.89 13.54 2.31
CA ALA A 50 -4.69 14.69 2.79
C ALA A 50 -5.62 14.33 3.97
N THR A 51 -5.17 13.38 4.80
CA THR A 51 -5.85 12.90 6.00
C THR A 51 -5.13 13.40 7.26
N GLU A 52 -5.78 13.24 8.41
CA GLU A 52 -5.15 13.51 9.71
C GLU A 52 -3.87 12.68 9.91
N GLU A 53 -2.89 13.27 10.58
CA GLU A 53 -1.69 12.57 10.99
C GLU A 53 -2.01 11.62 12.13
N VAL A 54 -1.73 10.33 11.91
CA VAL A 54 -1.96 9.26 12.88
C VAL A 54 -0.64 8.58 13.18
N LEU A 55 -0.32 8.45 14.48
CA LEU A 55 1.00 8.00 14.94
C LEU A 55 1.00 6.58 15.51
N THR A 56 -0.16 6.02 15.82
CA THR A 56 -0.26 4.65 16.34
C THR A 56 -0.63 3.66 15.24
N PHE A 57 -0.12 2.44 15.37
CA PHE A 57 -0.42 1.34 14.44
C PHE A 57 -1.93 1.10 14.26
N ALA A 58 -2.70 1.10 15.35
CA ALA A 58 -4.15 0.87 15.29
C ALA A 58 -4.89 1.98 14.52
N GLN A 59 -4.50 3.24 14.75
CA GLN A 59 -5.06 4.38 14.02
C GLN A 59 -4.65 4.35 12.53
N CYS A 60 -3.40 4.00 12.22
CA CYS A 60 -2.93 3.84 10.84
C CYS A 60 -3.72 2.75 10.11
N CYS A 61 -3.91 1.57 10.73
CA CYS A 61 -4.74 0.50 10.16
C CYS A 61 -6.17 0.97 9.90
N HIS A 62 -6.79 1.66 10.87
CA HIS A 62 -8.14 2.19 10.74
C HIS A 62 -8.23 3.21 9.60
N LEU A 63 -7.26 4.12 9.49
CA LEU A 63 -7.22 5.15 8.47
C LEU A 63 -7.04 4.54 7.06
N VAL A 64 -6.09 3.63 6.89
CA VAL A 64 -5.85 2.95 5.59
C VAL A 64 -7.11 2.20 5.15
N ARG A 65 -7.79 1.51 6.08
CA ARG A 65 -9.05 0.84 5.81
C ARG A 65 -10.16 1.81 5.41
N ASN A 66 -10.25 2.96 6.07
CA ASN A 66 -11.23 4.00 5.73
C ASN A 66 -10.96 4.59 4.34
N ILE A 67 -9.69 4.87 4.00
CA ILE A 67 -9.30 5.34 2.66
C ILE A 67 -9.75 4.34 1.59
N GLN A 68 -9.51 3.04 1.81
CA GLN A 68 -9.97 2.00 0.88
C GLN A 68 -11.50 2.02 0.74
N MET A 69 -12.22 2.12 1.86
CA MET A 69 -13.69 2.17 1.87
C MET A 69 -14.21 3.36 1.06
N VAL A 70 -13.68 4.56 1.27
CA VAL A 70 -14.06 5.77 0.53
C VAL A 70 -13.77 5.63 -0.97
N HIS A 71 -12.60 5.09 -1.33
CA HIS A 71 -12.24 4.85 -2.72
C HIS A 71 -13.20 3.89 -3.43
N ILE A 72 -13.59 2.80 -2.77
CA ILE A 72 -14.50 1.81 -3.35
C ILE A 72 -15.95 2.30 -3.36
N GLN A 73 -16.45 2.80 -2.23
CA GLN A 73 -17.86 3.11 -2.07
C GLN A 73 -18.24 4.46 -2.67
N ALA A 74 -17.47 5.51 -2.38
CA ALA A 74 -17.80 6.86 -2.82
C ALA A 74 -17.25 7.15 -4.23
N ARG A 75 -16.01 6.75 -4.53
CA ARG A 75 -15.38 7.00 -5.84
C ARG A 75 -15.58 5.89 -6.86
N ARG A 76 -16.20 4.77 -6.48
CA ARG A 76 -16.49 3.61 -7.34
C ARG A 76 -15.24 3.02 -7.99
N TRP A 77 -14.10 3.11 -7.31
CA TRP A 77 -12.87 2.45 -7.76
C TRP A 77 -12.86 0.98 -7.37
N PHE A 78 -12.07 0.18 -8.08
CA PHE A 78 -11.96 -1.24 -7.78
C PHE A 78 -11.17 -1.54 -6.51
N ASP A 79 -10.34 -0.62 -6.05
CA ASP A 79 -9.55 -0.75 -4.84
C ASP A 79 -8.98 0.60 -4.41
N ILE A 80 -8.27 0.64 -3.27
CA ILE A 80 -7.44 1.77 -2.86
C ILE A 80 -6.53 2.23 -4.02
N SER A 81 -6.41 3.53 -4.27
CA SER A 81 -5.66 4.05 -5.42
C SER A 81 -4.14 3.91 -5.31
N TYR A 82 -3.63 3.79 -4.09
CA TYR A 82 -2.19 3.76 -3.82
C TYR A 82 -1.65 2.33 -3.88
N ASN A 83 -0.43 2.19 -4.40
CA ASN A 83 0.29 0.92 -4.38
C ASN A 83 0.79 0.62 -2.96
N PHE A 84 1.37 1.63 -2.32
CA PHE A 84 1.85 1.60 -0.95
C PHE A 84 1.43 2.88 -0.22
N LEU A 85 1.22 2.78 1.09
CA LEU A 85 1.00 3.91 1.98
C LEU A 85 2.03 3.86 3.11
N ILE A 86 2.43 5.02 3.62
CA ILE A 86 3.34 5.12 4.77
C ILE A 86 2.56 5.74 5.91
N GLY A 87 2.43 5.04 7.04
CA GLY A 87 1.79 5.56 8.24
C GLY A 87 2.74 6.45 9.05
N GLY A 88 2.18 7.33 9.90
CA GLY A 88 2.98 8.12 10.85
C GLY A 88 3.67 7.25 11.91
N ASP A 89 3.28 5.98 12.03
CA ASP A 89 3.96 4.95 12.82
C ASP A 89 5.24 4.39 12.16
N GLY A 90 5.60 4.88 10.96
CA GLY A 90 6.76 4.45 10.18
C GLY A 90 6.57 3.12 9.44
N SER A 91 5.37 2.55 9.44
CA SER A 91 5.08 1.28 8.77
C SER A 91 4.61 1.51 7.33
N VAL A 92 4.97 0.58 6.42
CA VAL A 92 4.53 0.58 5.02
C VAL A 92 3.34 -0.35 4.85
N TYR A 93 2.21 0.19 4.43
CA TYR A 93 0.96 -0.54 4.20
C TYR A 93 0.82 -0.91 2.73
N PHE A 94 0.64 -2.20 2.45
CA PHE A 94 0.38 -2.69 1.10
C PHE A 94 -1.04 -2.32 0.69
N GLY A 95 -1.16 -1.44 -0.31
CA GLY A 95 -2.39 -1.19 -1.05
C GLY A 95 -2.48 -2.17 -2.22
N ARG A 96 -2.39 -1.67 -3.44
CA ARG A 96 -2.35 -2.50 -4.66
C ARG A 96 -1.03 -3.27 -4.85
N GLY A 97 0.05 -2.89 -4.17
CA GLY A 97 1.34 -3.57 -4.30
C GLY A 97 2.04 -3.30 -5.63
N TRP A 98 2.96 -4.18 -6.01
CA TRP A 98 3.83 -4.02 -7.18
C TRP A 98 3.15 -4.38 -8.50
N ASP A 99 2.30 -5.40 -8.48
CA ASP A 99 1.81 -6.08 -9.68
C ASP A 99 0.66 -5.35 -10.39
N TRP A 100 0.10 -4.31 -9.77
CA TRP A 100 -1.11 -3.66 -10.25
C TRP A 100 -0.93 -2.14 -10.39
N VAL A 101 -1.51 -1.58 -11.43
CA VAL A 101 -1.47 -0.14 -11.68
C VAL A 101 -2.30 0.61 -10.63
N GLY A 102 -1.69 1.62 -10.01
CA GLY A 102 -2.36 2.51 -9.06
C GLY A 102 -3.31 3.48 -9.77
N ALA A 103 -4.39 3.88 -9.11
CA ALA A 103 -5.34 4.87 -9.63
C ALA A 103 -5.03 6.31 -9.13
N HIS A 104 -3.82 6.53 -8.60
CA HIS A 104 -3.43 7.79 -7.93
C HIS A 104 -3.03 8.91 -8.90
N THR A 105 -2.86 8.62 -10.19
CA THR A 105 -2.48 9.63 -11.21
C THR A 105 -3.14 9.29 -12.55
N LYS A 106 -3.83 10.27 -13.15
CA LYS A 106 -4.48 10.12 -14.47
C LYS A 106 -3.43 10.39 -15.57
N GLY A 107 -3.19 9.42 -16.46
CA GLY A 107 -2.31 9.58 -17.63
C GLY A 107 -0.90 9.01 -17.50
N ASN A 108 -0.71 7.93 -16.73
CA ASN A 108 0.51 7.11 -16.80
C ASN A 108 0.36 6.04 -17.88
#